data_AF-A0A835L1H4-F1
#
_entry.id   AF-A0A835L1H4-F1
#
_cell.length_a   1.000
_cell.length_b   1.000
_cell.length_c   1.000
_cell.angle_alpha   90.00
_cell.angle_beta   90.00
_cell.angle_gamma   90.00
#
_symmetry.space_group_name_H-M   'P 1'
#
loop_
_entity.id
_entity.type
_entity.pdbx_description
1 polymer ?
#
loop_
_entity_poly.entity_id
_entity_poly.type
_entity_poly.pdbx_seq_one_letter_code
_entity_poly.pdbx_strand_id
1 'polypeptide(L)'
;QSRICTTKFNAVRIVERQTDVINIDSKTLIKQDFEDTQAVGLFPFVKGQAGNWSLKAHKQGAGLMLQTTPQTITFEPGKKYLIRFDYQTDGKDIFSAGYITGEYTTPKDLTKVGEILPTSADGKTKKYEVEITGSSNGDTTFGIYTTGGMEVSQLCLGAMGFGDPNSGFHEWVLEEEESKKVIKQALDLGINFFDTANVYSYGASERILGNALNEYANRDEIVVATKLFTTMKKDVPNSGGLSRKEIFHQIDASLERLGMDYVDLYIIHRWDYNTPIEETMEALHDVVKSGKARYIGASAMFAWQFAKAQAVAEKNGWTKFVSMQDHLNLLYREEEREMLPLCEDQKIAVTPYSPLASGRLTRDWGAHTKRFETDTTAMSKYDTTEKQDRIIVERVAEVAKKRGVERVQVALAWLLQKEPVVAPIIGATKESHLTQAMPALDLILTEDEVSFLEEPYVPHVIVGHK
;
A
#
# COMPACT_ATOMS: atom_id res chain seq x y z
N GLN A 1 -0.25 16.11 8.04
CA GLN A 1 -1.26 15.04 8.15
C GLN A 1 -0.70 13.86 7.38
N SER A 2 -0.17 12.86 8.07
CA SER A 2 0.37 11.64 7.46
C SER A 2 -0.77 10.81 6.87
N ARG A 3 -0.69 10.49 5.57
CA ARG A 3 -1.69 9.74 4.79
C ARG A 3 -1.19 8.30 4.58
N ILE A 4 -1.05 7.58 5.70
CA ILE A 4 -0.48 6.22 5.75
C ILE A 4 -1.63 5.21 5.71
N CYS A 5 -1.53 4.20 4.85
CA CYS A 5 -2.34 3.00 4.91
C CYS A 5 -1.56 1.84 5.57
N THR A 6 -2.19 1.16 6.50
CA THR A 6 -1.65 -0.08 7.05
C THR A 6 -1.87 -1.19 6.03
N THR A 7 -0.79 -1.77 5.49
CA THR A 7 -0.91 -2.99 4.68
C THR A 7 -1.06 -4.17 5.64
N LYS A 8 -2.18 -4.89 5.54
CA LYS A 8 -2.51 -6.00 6.45
C LYS A 8 -1.60 -7.19 6.19
N PHE A 9 -0.59 -7.37 7.03
CA PHE A 9 0.20 -8.62 7.02
C PHE A 9 -0.26 -9.65 8.04
N ASN A 10 -1.21 -9.33 8.91
CA ASN A 10 -2.00 -10.28 9.69
C ASN A 10 -3.32 -9.58 10.07
N ALA A 11 -4.47 -10.06 9.60
CA ALA A 11 -5.75 -9.43 9.91
C ALA A 11 -6.18 -9.76 11.35
N VAL A 12 -6.63 -8.75 12.10
CA VAL A 12 -7.53 -8.93 13.25
C VAL A 12 -8.94 -8.80 12.73
N ARG A 13 -9.80 -9.77 13.02
CA ARG A 13 -11.23 -9.68 12.74
C ARG A 13 -11.95 -9.46 14.07
N ILE A 14 -12.43 -8.25 14.32
CA ILE A 14 -13.43 -8.05 15.36
C ILE A 14 -14.70 -8.74 14.85
N VAL A 15 -15.17 -9.76 15.54
CA VAL A 15 -16.37 -10.50 15.14
C VAL A 15 -17.56 -9.86 15.84
N GLU A 16 -18.54 -9.50 15.03
CA GLU A 16 -19.65 -8.60 15.32
C GLU A 16 -20.36 -8.77 16.68
N ARG A 17 -20.81 -7.61 17.18
CA ARG A 17 -21.88 -7.28 18.16
C ARG A 17 -21.54 -7.22 19.65
N GLN A 18 -21.36 -5.96 20.09
CA GLN A 18 -21.34 -5.42 21.46
C GLN A 18 -19.94 -5.09 21.99
N THR A 19 -19.42 -3.93 21.59
CA THR A 19 -18.53 -3.19 22.48
C THR A 19 -19.40 -2.59 23.59
N ASP A 20 -19.41 -3.21 24.76
CA ASP A 20 -20.13 -2.67 25.91
C ASP A 20 -19.24 -1.67 26.62
N VAL A 21 -19.65 -0.40 26.66
CA VAL A 21 -19.06 0.62 27.53
C VAL A 21 -20.01 0.91 28.65
N ILE A 22 -19.64 0.50 29.86
CA ILE A 22 -20.50 0.55 31.03
C ILE A 22 -19.91 1.56 32.00
N ASN A 23 -20.65 2.62 32.31
CA ASN A 23 -20.30 3.48 33.44
C ASN A 23 -20.54 2.68 34.73
N ILE A 24 -19.49 2.44 35.50
CA ILE A 24 -19.53 1.55 36.68
C ILE A 24 -20.39 2.16 37.79
N ASP A 25 -20.35 3.49 37.95
CA ASP A 25 -21.08 4.19 39.01
C ASP A 25 -22.58 4.22 38.75
N SER A 26 -22.99 4.50 37.51
CA SER A 26 -24.41 4.61 37.13
C SER A 26 -25.02 3.30 36.64
N LYS A 27 -24.20 2.28 36.37
CA LYS A 27 -24.57 1.01 35.72
C LYS A 27 -25.27 1.22 34.36
N THR A 28 -25.06 2.38 33.74
CA THR A 28 -25.68 2.70 32.45
C THR A 28 -24.80 2.16 31.32
N LEU A 29 -25.42 1.40 30.41
CA LEU A 29 -24.79 0.96 29.17
C LEU A 29 -24.79 2.12 28.16
N ILE A 30 -23.61 2.59 27.80
CA ILE A 30 -23.40 3.50 26.67
C ILE A 30 -23.25 2.61 25.45
N LYS A 31 -24.39 2.18 24.89
CA LYS A 31 -24.41 1.20 23.81
C LYS A 31 -23.90 1.86 22.53
N GLN A 32 -22.84 1.31 21.95
CA GLN A 32 -22.26 1.76 20.69
C GLN A 32 -22.22 0.57 19.74
N ASP A 33 -23.08 0.57 18.73
CA ASP A 33 -23.07 -0.45 17.68
C ASP A 33 -21.91 -0.13 16.74
N PHE A 34 -20.83 -0.90 16.84
CA PHE A 34 -19.81 -1.00 15.81
C PHE A 34 -20.32 -2.04 14.80
N GLU A 35 -20.88 -1.60 13.67
CA GLU A 35 -21.11 -2.53 12.54
C GLU A 35 -19.74 -3.04 12.05
N ASP A 36 -19.70 -4.29 11.54
CA ASP A 36 -18.54 -5.05 11.06
C ASP A 36 -17.35 -4.17 10.60
N THR A 37 -16.51 -3.78 11.55
CA THR A 37 -15.38 -2.87 11.33
C THR A 37 -14.11 -3.70 11.40
N GLN A 38 -13.51 -3.92 10.24
CA GLN A 38 -12.10 -4.30 10.21
C GLN A 38 -11.31 -3.11 10.75
N ALA A 39 -10.87 -3.17 12.01
CA ALA A 39 -10.10 -2.08 12.63
C ALA A 39 -8.71 -2.00 11.98
N VAL A 40 -8.40 -0.87 11.35
CA VAL A 40 -7.10 -0.62 10.69
C VAL A 40 -6.74 0.87 10.76
N GLY A 41 -5.73 1.23 11.55
CA GLY A 41 -4.88 2.43 11.41
C GLY A 41 -5.50 3.84 11.62
N LEU A 42 -4.70 4.78 12.14
CA LEU A 42 -5.08 6.08 12.74
C LEU A 42 -4.52 7.30 12.00
N PHE A 43 -5.23 8.46 11.94
CA PHE A 43 -4.69 9.86 11.97
C PHE A 43 -5.80 10.92 12.32
N PRO A 44 -5.47 12.18 12.72
CA PRO A 44 -6.27 12.97 13.67
C PRO A 44 -7.26 13.95 13.01
N PHE A 45 -8.29 14.38 13.75
CA PHE A 45 -9.15 15.52 13.38
C PHE A 45 -9.25 16.62 14.43
N VAL A 46 -9.33 17.84 13.90
CA VAL A 46 -9.39 19.16 14.52
C VAL A 46 -10.78 19.44 15.11
N LYS A 47 -10.82 20.18 16.21
CA LYS A 47 -12.01 20.56 16.99
C LYS A 47 -13.08 21.28 16.15
N GLY A 48 -14.25 20.66 15.99
CA GLY A 48 -15.47 21.28 15.45
C GLY A 48 -16.33 21.95 16.54
N GLN A 49 -16.88 23.12 16.24
CA GLN A 49 -17.77 23.89 17.11
C GLN A 49 -19.19 23.27 17.18
N ALA A 50 -19.81 23.33 18.37
CA ALA A 50 -21.24 23.07 18.64
C ALA A 50 -21.70 21.64 19.01
N GLY A 51 -21.15 21.10 20.11
CA GLY A 51 -21.94 20.78 21.33
C GLY A 51 -23.18 19.86 21.30
N ASN A 52 -23.54 19.14 20.23
CA ASN A 52 -24.62 18.14 20.25
C ASN A 52 -24.21 16.88 19.48
N TRP A 53 -24.46 15.69 20.07
CA TRP A 53 -23.93 14.41 19.60
C TRP A 53 -25.05 13.46 19.14
N SER A 54 -24.97 12.99 17.89
CA SER A 54 -25.70 11.82 17.39
C SER A 54 -24.86 11.11 16.33
N LEU A 55 -24.65 9.80 16.47
CA LEU A 55 -23.94 8.95 15.52
C LEU A 55 -24.95 8.37 14.51
N LYS A 56 -24.76 8.59 13.21
CA LYS A 56 -25.54 7.93 12.15
C LYS A 56 -24.63 7.00 11.35
N ALA A 57 -24.97 5.71 11.31
CA ALA A 57 -24.41 4.74 10.38
C ALA A 57 -25.26 4.71 9.10
N HIS A 58 -24.62 4.68 7.93
CA HIS A 58 -25.27 4.50 6.64
C HIS A 58 -24.79 3.18 6.01
N LYS A 59 -25.74 2.31 5.68
CA LYS A 59 -25.51 1.09 4.90
C LYS A 59 -25.44 1.44 3.41
N GLN A 60 -24.32 1.18 2.74
CA GLN A 60 -24.19 1.37 1.30
C GLN A 60 -23.32 0.28 0.68
N GLY A 61 -23.91 -0.56 -0.19
CA GLY A 61 -23.20 -1.47 -1.09
C GLY A 61 -22.49 -2.68 -0.46
N ALA A 62 -22.19 -3.70 -1.26
CA ALA A 62 -21.59 -4.97 -0.83
C ALA A 62 -20.06 -4.91 -0.62
N GLY A 63 -19.53 -3.77 -0.16
CA GLY A 63 -18.10 -3.55 0.09
C GLY A 63 -17.88 -3.04 1.52
N LEU A 64 -16.89 -3.59 2.20
CA LEU A 64 -16.61 -3.30 3.60
C LEU A 64 -15.94 -1.93 3.74
N MET A 65 -16.71 -0.87 4.05
CA MET A 65 -16.14 0.45 4.32
C MET A 65 -15.48 0.50 5.71
N LEU A 66 -14.20 0.86 5.73
CA LEU A 66 -13.44 1.23 6.91
C LEU A 66 -14.01 2.52 7.53
N GLN A 67 -14.57 2.41 8.73
CA GLN A 67 -14.88 3.56 9.57
C GLN A 67 -13.57 4.08 10.18
N THR A 68 -12.94 5.06 9.55
CA THR A 68 -11.66 5.68 9.99
C THR A 68 -11.85 6.90 10.90
N THR A 69 -12.93 6.92 11.69
CA THR A 69 -13.05 7.89 12.78
C THR A 69 -12.78 7.15 14.08
N PRO A 70 -11.86 7.62 14.95
CA PRO A 70 -11.86 7.19 16.34
C PRO A 70 -13.30 7.35 16.85
N GLN A 71 -13.92 6.28 17.32
CA GLN A 71 -15.12 6.45 18.13
C GLN A 71 -14.64 7.01 19.46
N THR A 72 -14.51 8.35 19.52
CA THR A 72 -14.11 9.06 20.73
C THR A 72 -15.22 8.86 21.76
N ILE A 73 -15.00 7.94 22.69
CA ILE A 73 -15.79 7.89 23.91
C ILE A 73 -15.14 8.88 24.87
N THR A 74 -15.76 10.04 25.02
CA THR A 74 -15.34 11.01 26.02
C THR A 74 -15.80 10.52 27.39
N PHE A 75 -14.85 10.16 28.25
CA PHE A 75 -15.14 9.70 29.60
C PHE A 75 -15.33 10.90 30.54
N GLU A 76 -16.34 10.84 31.40
CA GLU A 76 -16.55 11.89 32.40
C GLU A 76 -15.39 11.93 33.40
N PRO A 77 -14.95 13.13 33.83
CA PRO A 77 -13.87 13.27 34.79
C PRO A 77 -14.09 12.48 36.08
N GLY A 78 -13.12 11.64 36.44
CA GLY A 78 -13.13 10.84 37.67
C GLY A 78 -14.12 9.68 37.68
N LYS A 79 -14.86 9.45 36.58
CA LYS A 79 -15.78 8.32 36.46
C LYS A 79 -15.08 7.09 35.89
N LYS A 80 -15.47 5.93 36.42
CA LYS A 80 -14.94 4.63 36.01
C LYS A 80 -15.84 3.99 34.98
N TYR A 81 -15.23 3.41 33.96
CA TYR A 81 -15.91 2.75 32.86
C TYR A 81 -15.29 1.37 32.62
N LEU A 82 -16.14 0.40 32.36
CA LEU A 82 -15.74 -0.94 31.93
C LEU A 82 -15.98 -1.05 30.43
N ILE A 83 -14.96 -1.45 29.69
CA ILE A 83 -15.05 -1.68 28.24
C ILE A 83 -14.83 -3.16 27.97
N ARG A 84 -15.74 -3.76 27.20
CA ARG A 84 -15.69 -5.16 26.79
C ARG A 84 -15.91 -5.31 25.30
N PHE A 85 -15.17 -6.18 24.64
CA PHE A 85 -15.43 -6.57 23.25
C PHE A 85 -14.93 -7.99 22.97
N ASP A 86 -15.55 -8.63 21.99
CA ASP A 86 -15.20 -9.95 21.48
C ASP A 86 -14.38 -9.79 20.18
N TYR A 87 -13.35 -10.61 19.97
CA TYR A 87 -12.48 -10.54 18.79
C TYR A 87 -11.97 -11.93 18.34
N GLN A 88 -11.58 -12.04 17.08
CA GLN A 88 -10.92 -13.21 16.49
C GLN A 88 -9.60 -12.80 15.83
N THR A 89 -8.58 -13.66 15.96
CA THR A 89 -7.30 -13.51 15.25
C THR A 89 -6.85 -14.84 14.68
N ASP A 90 -5.99 -14.80 13.67
CA ASP A 90 -5.40 -15.98 13.03
C ASP A 90 -4.31 -16.66 13.90
N GLY A 91 -4.54 -16.73 15.21
CA GLY A 91 -3.70 -17.48 16.16
C GLY A 91 -2.63 -16.66 16.90
N LYS A 92 -2.50 -15.35 16.66
CA LYS A 92 -1.63 -14.44 17.44
C LYS A 92 -2.42 -13.25 17.96
N ASP A 93 -2.24 -12.88 19.22
CA ASP A 93 -2.88 -11.69 19.83
C ASP A 93 -2.15 -10.42 19.40
N ILE A 94 -2.42 -9.97 18.17
CA ILE A 94 -1.73 -8.86 17.50
C ILE A 94 -2.47 -7.52 17.60
N PHE A 95 -3.28 -7.31 18.64
CA PHE A 95 -3.86 -6.01 18.94
C PHE A 95 -3.38 -5.53 20.32
N SER A 96 -3.34 -4.22 20.49
CA SER A 96 -3.21 -3.57 21.79
C SER A 96 -4.38 -2.60 21.96
N ALA A 97 -4.89 -2.52 23.19
CA ALA A 97 -5.83 -1.47 23.57
C ALA A 97 -5.14 -0.54 24.57
N GLY A 98 -5.39 0.74 24.43
CA GLY A 98 -4.78 1.75 25.29
C GLY A 98 -5.70 2.95 25.48
N TYR A 99 -5.45 3.70 26.53
CA TYR A 99 -6.03 5.01 26.72
C TYR A 99 -4.95 6.09 26.67
N ILE A 100 -5.37 7.29 26.31
CA ILE A 100 -4.55 8.50 26.40
C ILE A 100 -5.33 9.57 27.15
N THR A 101 -4.62 10.41 27.90
CA THR A 101 -5.15 11.63 28.50
C THR A 101 -4.46 12.82 27.83
N GLY A 102 -5.17 13.59 27.02
CA GLY A 102 -4.62 14.73 26.27
C GLY A 102 -4.63 14.54 24.74
N GLU A 103 -3.84 15.35 24.02
CA GLU A 103 -3.73 15.25 22.55
C GLU A 103 -2.97 13.99 22.13
N TYR A 104 -3.55 13.24 21.19
CA TYR A 104 -2.92 12.08 20.57
C TYR A 104 -2.01 12.52 19.41
N THR A 105 -0.73 12.14 19.47
CA THR A 105 0.22 12.44 18.38
C THR A 105 0.73 11.18 17.66
N THR A 106 0.91 10.06 18.38
CA THR A 106 1.41 8.80 17.83
C THR A 106 0.91 7.57 18.61
N PRO A 107 0.84 6.35 18.02
CA PRO A 107 0.49 5.13 18.75
C PRO A 107 1.37 4.84 19.98
N LYS A 108 2.57 5.45 20.06
CA LYS A 108 3.49 5.32 21.19
C LYS A 108 3.02 6.05 22.46
N ASP A 109 2.06 6.98 22.34
CA ASP A 109 1.51 7.75 23.46
C ASP A 109 0.44 6.99 24.26
N LEU A 110 0.00 5.82 23.76
CA LEU A 110 -1.03 5.01 24.39
C LEU A 110 -0.48 4.23 25.58
N THR A 111 -1.10 4.43 26.75
CA THR A 111 -0.84 3.56 27.91
C THR A 111 -1.59 2.25 27.70
N LYS A 112 -0.86 1.16 27.50
CA LYS A 112 -1.44 -0.18 27.30
C LYS A 112 -2.20 -0.62 28.56
N VAL A 113 -3.45 -1.06 28.40
CA VAL A 113 -4.32 -1.44 29.51
C VAL A 113 -5.29 -2.56 29.15
N GLY A 114 -5.65 -3.39 30.13
CA GLY A 114 -6.63 -4.46 29.98
C GLY A 114 -6.01 -5.86 29.95
N GLU A 115 -6.86 -6.87 30.01
CA GLU A 115 -6.48 -8.28 29.99
C GLU A 115 -7.28 -9.05 28.93
N ILE A 116 -6.64 -10.03 28.29
CA ILE A 116 -7.32 -10.98 27.41
C ILE A 116 -7.94 -12.06 28.28
N LEU A 117 -9.25 -12.18 28.21
CA LEU A 117 -10.02 -13.17 28.94
C LEU A 117 -10.10 -14.51 28.17
N PRO A 118 -10.34 -15.63 28.88
CA PRO A 118 -10.38 -16.97 28.27
C PRO A 118 -11.34 -17.07 27.09
N THR A 119 -10.90 -17.74 26.04
CA THR A 119 -11.60 -18.00 24.77
C THR A 119 -12.96 -18.67 24.97
N SER A 120 -13.93 -18.36 24.11
CA SER A 120 -15.19 -19.12 24.01
C SER A 120 -14.95 -20.60 23.76
N ALA A 121 -15.97 -21.42 24.05
CA ALA A 121 -15.89 -22.89 23.94
C ALA A 121 -15.51 -23.42 22.55
N ASP A 122 -15.63 -22.59 21.49
CA ASP A 122 -15.23 -22.91 20.12
C ASP A 122 -13.74 -22.70 19.82
N GLY A 123 -12.97 -22.13 20.76
CA GLY A 123 -11.54 -21.85 20.61
C GLY A 123 -11.21 -20.72 19.64
N LYS A 124 -12.21 -20.00 19.11
CA LYS A 124 -12.04 -19.00 18.05
C LYS A 124 -12.26 -17.57 18.52
N THR A 125 -13.27 -17.33 19.35
CA THR A 125 -13.59 -15.98 19.84
C THR A 125 -12.94 -15.73 21.19
N LYS A 126 -12.12 -14.70 21.29
CA LYS A 126 -11.48 -14.24 22.52
C LYS A 126 -12.21 -13.00 23.04
N LYS A 127 -12.14 -12.78 24.35
CA LYS A 127 -12.77 -11.63 25.01
C LYS A 127 -11.70 -10.68 25.54
N TYR A 128 -11.97 -9.38 25.47
CA TYR A 128 -11.11 -8.34 26.05
C TYR A 128 -11.89 -7.53 27.08
N GLU A 129 -11.23 -7.19 28.18
CA GLU A 129 -11.81 -6.35 29.21
C GLU A 129 -10.81 -5.33 29.74
N VAL A 130 -11.27 -4.10 29.97
CA VAL A 130 -10.47 -3.04 30.60
C VAL A 130 -11.35 -2.10 31.43
N GLU A 131 -10.85 -1.73 32.62
CA GLU A 131 -11.39 -0.62 33.41
C GLU A 131 -10.59 0.66 33.11
N ILE A 132 -11.28 1.75 32.78
CA ILE A 132 -10.69 3.06 32.51
C ILE A 132 -11.33 4.09 33.42
N THR A 133 -10.53 5.04 33.91
CA THR A 133 -11.03 6.21 34.64
C THR A 133 -10.86 7.45 33.78
N GLY A 134 -11.93 8.22 33.59
CA GLY A 134 -11.85 9.50 32.87
C GLY A 134 -10.92 10.49 33.59
N SER A 135 -10.03 11.11 32.83
CA SER A 135 -9.10 12.14 33.30
C SER A 135 -9.86 13.33 33.89
N SER A 136 -9.22 14.06 34.81
CA SER A 136 -9.80 15.25 35.44
C SER A 136 -10.27 16.32 34.43
N ASN A 137 -9.74 16.29 33.21
CA ASN A 137 -10.00 17.29 32.16
C ASN A 137 -11.00 16.80 31.10
N GLY A 138 -11.49 15.55 31.20
CA GLY A 138 -12.48 14.99 30.28
C GLY A 138 -11.93 14.72 28.87
N ASP A 139 -10.62 14.54 28.74
CA ASP A 139 -9.90 14.34 27.48
C ASP A 139 -9.36 12.90 27.32
N THR A 140 -9.93 11.96 28.08
CA THR A 140 -9.55 10.55 27.94
C THR A 140 -10.17 9.97 26.68
N THR A 141 -9.32 9.38 25.83
CA THR A 141 -9.74 8.66 24.62
C THR A 141 -9.27 7.21 24.72
N PHE A 142 -10.15 6.28 24.34
CA PHE A 142 -9.84 4.85 24.24
C PHE A 142 -9.81 4.42 22.77
N GLY A 143 -8.84 3.60 22.41
CA GLY A 143 -8.69 3.06 21.06
C GLY A 143 -8.17 1.63 21.04
N ILE A 144 -8.57 0.89 20.01
CA ILE A 144 -8.06 -0.44 19.68
C ILE A 144 -7.21 -0.29 18.44
N TYR A 145 -5.98 -0.81 18.46
CA TYR A 145 -5.10 -0.79 17.29
C TYR A 145 -4.42 -2.15 17.10
N THR A 146 -4.20 -2.51 15.84
CA THR A 146 -3.40 -3.67 15.47
C THR A 146 -1.92 -3.35 15.69
N THR A 147 -1.26 -4.14 16.53
CA THR A 147 0.20 -4.15 16.68
C THR A 147 0.78 -5.22 15.74
N GLY A 148 1.14 -4.81 14.52
CA GLY A 148 1.91 -5.67 13.62
C GLY A 148 1.68 -5.38 12.13
N GLY A 149 2.76 -5.41 11.36
CA GLY A 149 2.77 -5.15 9.92
C GLY A 149 3.68 -3.99 9.54
N MET A 150 3.90 -3.82 8.23
CA MET A 150 4.60 -2.70 7.63
C MET A 150 3.55 -1.73 7.07
N GLU A 151 3.60 -0.47 7.51
CA GLU A 151 2.68 0.57 7.07
C GLU A 151 3.29 1.40 5.95
N VAL A 152 2.53 1.63 4.89
CA VAL A 152 2.98 2.34 3.69
C VAL A 152 2.06 3.52 3.42
N SER A 153 2.53 4.55 2.74
CA SER A 153 1.66 5.61 2.22
C SER A 153 0.75 5.07 1.13
N GLN A 154 -0.47 5.62 1.01
CA GLN A 154 -1.45 5.23 -0.01
C GLN A 154 -0.99 5.50 -1.45
N LEU A 155 0.13 6.22 -1.61
CA LEU A 155 0.86 6.34 -2.87
C LEU A 155 2.31 5.91 -2.61
N CYS A 156 2.87 5.17 -3.55
CA CYS A 156 4.29 4.82 -3.56
C CYS A 156 5.03 5.68 -4.59
N LEU A 157 6.19 6.23 -4.25
CA LEU A 157 7.04 6.89 -5.24
C LEU A 157 7.94 5.86 -5.94
N GLY A 158 7.70 5.65 -7.23
CA GLY A 158 8.54 4.84 -8.10
C GLY A 158 9.74 5.61 -8.64
N ALA A 159 10.93 5.01 -8.54
CA ALA A 159 12.22 5.62 -8.87
C ALA A 159 12.73 5.31 -10.28
N MET A 160 11.93 4.67 -11.15
CA MET A 160 12.33 4.39 -12.55
C MET A 160 12.71 5.68 -13.32
N GLY A 161 12.15 6.82 -12.90
CA GLY A 161 12.45 8.13 -13.47
C GLY A 161 13.74 8.77 -12.98
N PHE A 162 14.53 8.12 -12.13
CA PHE A 162 15.78 8.64 -11.57
C PHE A 162 16.97 7.80 -12.08
N GLY A 163 17.99 8.44 -12.64
CA GLY A 163 19.12 7.74 -13.19
C GLY A 163 19.99 8.59 -14.13
N ASP A 164 20.78 7.89 -14.94
CA ASP A 164 21.62 8.52 -15.97
C ASP A 164 20.91 8.47 -17.34
N PRO A 165 20.59 9.62 -17.97
CA PRO A 165 19.94 9.66 -19.27
C PRO A 165 20.81 9.09 -20.41
N ASN A 166 22.12 8.93 -20.20
CA ASN A 166 23.05 8.33 -21.15
C ASN A 166 23.31 6.84 -20.92
N SER A 167 22.69 6.23 -19.89
CA SER A 167 22.87 4.81 -19.54
C SER A 167 22.33 3.83 -20.61
N GLY A 168 21.54 4.33 -21.57
CA GLY A 168 20.83 3.49 -22.53
C GLY A 168 19.58 2.81 -21.96
N PHE A 169 19.16 3.16 -20.73
CA PHE A 169 17.90 2.69 -20.15
C PHE A 169 16.71 3.56 -20.60
N HIS A 170 16.67 4.83 -20.18
CA HIS A 170 15.66 5.81 -20.57
C HIS A 170 16.25 7.21 -20.64
N GLU A 171 15.98 7.95 -21.72
CA GLU A 171 16.51 9.30 -21.93
C GLU A 171 15.78 10.37 -21.10
N TRP A 172 14.57 10.08 -20.62
CA TRP A 172 13.69 11.02 -19.94
C TRP A 172 13.87 11.06 -18.41
N VAL A 173 14.82 10.30 -17.87
CA VAL A 173 15.12 10.24 -16.43
C VAL A 173 15.74 11.56 -15.93
N LEU A 174 15.64 11.79 -14.62
CA LEU A 174 16.30 12.86 -13.90
C LEU A 174 17.63 12.37 -13.34
N GLU A 175 18.64 13.22 -13.39
CA GLU A 175 19.90 13.03 -12.68
C GLU A 175 19.73 13.31 -11.17
N GLU A 176 20.77 13.08 -10.39
CA GLU A 176 20.71 13.01 -8.93
C GLU A 176 20.14 14.28 -8.26
N GLU A 177 20.64 15.46 -8.61
CA GLU A 177 20.22 16.73 -7.99
C GLU A 177 18.72 17.02 -8.16
N GLU A 178 18.17 16.78 -9.35
CA GLU A 178 16.74 16.99 -9.60
C GLU A 178 15.89 15.85 -8.99
N SER A 179 16.42 14.63 -8.97
CA SER A 179 15.76 13.49 -8.32
C SER A 179 15.63 13.71 -6.81
N LYS A 180 16.67 14.24 -6.16
CA LYS A 180 16.67 14.56 -4.73
C LYS A 180 15.56 15.53 -4.35
N LYS A 181 15.29 16.55 -5.18
CA LYS A 181 14.17 17.49 -4.95
C LYS A 181 12.81 16.77 -4.96
N VAL A 182 12.58 15.89 -5.94
CA VAL A 182 11.34 15.10 -6.02
C VAL A 182 11.19 14.15 -4.83
N ILE A 183 12.26 13.47 -4.43
CA ILE A 183 12.25 12.53 -3.28
C ILE A 183 11.98 13.30 -1.98
N LYS A 184 12.63 14.44 -1.77
CA LYS A 184 12.38 15.30 -0.62
C LYS A 184 10.94 15.79 -0.58
N GLN A 185 10.39 16.24 -1.72
CA GLN A 185 8.99 16.66 -1.81
C GLN A 185 8.02 15.52 -1.48
N ALA A 186 8.35 14.27 -1.84
CA ALA A 186 7.53 13.12 -1.48
C ALA A 186 7.54 12.88 0.04
N LEU A 187 8.71 12.94 0.68
CA LEU A 187 8.83 12.86 2.14
C LEU A 187 8.05 14.00 2.83
N ASP A 188 8.18 15.24 2.34
CA ASP A 188 7.47 16.41 2.88
C ASP A 188 5.94 16.26 2.77
N LEU A 189 5.44 15.49 1.79
CA LEU A 189 4.01 15.16 1.61
C LEU A 189 3.55 13.96 2.43
N GLY A 190 4.45 13.31 3.18
CA GLY A 190 4.16 12.13 3.99
C GLY A 190 4.13 10.82 3.20
N ILE A 191 4.73 10.78 2.00
CA ILE A 191 5.00 9.52 1.30
C ILE A 191 6.17 8.84 2.02
N ASN A 192 5.94 7.62 2.50
CA ASN A 192 6.97 6.83 3.18
C ASN A 192 7.39 5.59 2.37
N PHE A 193 6.69 5.26 1.27
CA PHE A 193 6.94 4.06 0.51
C PHE A 193 7.60 4.37 -0.84
N PHE A 194 8.80 3.83 -1.04
CA PHE A 194 9.65 4.09 -2.21
C PHE A 194 10.00 2.78 -2.92
N ASP A 195 9.84 2.77 -4.24
CA ASP A 195 10.04 1.60 -5.08
C ASP A 195 11.14 1.84 -6.13
N THR A 196 12.14 0.98 -6.18
CA THR A 196 13.19 0.99 -7.23
C THR A 196 13.45 -0.44 -7.74
N ALA A 197 14.41 -0.65 -8.62
CA ALA A 197 14.86 -1.96 -9.07
C ALA A 197 16.32 -1.91 -9.49
N ASN A 198 17.03 -3.03 -9.37
CA ASN A 198 18.43 -3.11 -9.76
C ASN A 198 18.68 -2.65 -11.20
N VAL A 199 17.79 -2.99 -12.13
CA VAL A 199 17.92 -2.67 -13.55
C VAL A 199 17.65 -1.20 -13.87
N TYR A 200 16.98 -0.43 -13.00
CA TYR A 200 16.63 0.95 -13.30
C TYR A 200 17.91 1.79 -13.45
N SER A 201 18.17 2.24 -14.68
CA SER A 201 19.45 2.83 -15.11
C SER A 201 20.66 2.03 -14.62
N TYR A 202 20.58 0.70 -14.70
CA TYR A 202 21.63 -0.26 -14.32
C TYR A 202 22.23 0.02 -12.91
N GLY A 203 21.34 0.30 -11.96
CA GLY A 203 21.66 0.52 -10.54
C GLY A 203 21.87 1.99 -10.16
N ALA A 204 21.85 2.93 -11.12
CA ALA A 204 21.94 4.35 -10.80
C ALA A 204 20.72 4.83 -10.00
N SER A 205 19.53 4.31 -10.31
CA SER A 205 18.30 4.65 -9.58
C SER A 205 18.40 4.29 -8.09
N GLU A 206 18.91 3.11 -7.76
CA GLU A 206 19.14 2.68 -6.37
C GLU A 206 20.13 3.59 -5.64
N ARG A 207 21.22 3.99 -6.31
CA ARG A 207 22.20 4.93 -5.73
C ARG A 207 21.58 6.29 -5.42
N ILE A 208 20.87 6.86 -6.38
CA ILE A 208 20.23 8.17 -6.24
C ILE A 208 19.17 8.12 -5.13
N LEU A 209 18.33 7.09 -5.11
CA LEU A 209 17.30 6.92 -4.09
C LEU A 209 17.94 6.72 -2.69
N GLY A 210 18.96 5.88 -2.59
CA GLY A 210 19.71 5.65 -1.36
C GLY A 210 20.34 6.93 -0.81
N ASN A 211 21.07 7.67 -1.66
CA ASN A 211 21.68 8.95 -1.29
C ASN A 211 20.65 9.95 -0.74
N ALA A 212 19.50 10.09 -1.42
CA ALA A 212 18.45 11.01 -1.00
C ALA A 212 17.79 10.59 0.32
N LEU A 213 17.44 9.31 0.48
CA LEU A 213 16.75 8.83 1.68
C LEU A 213 17.67 8.83 2.91
N ASN A 214 18.94 8.46 2.75
CA ASN A 214 19.92 8.55 3.84
C ASN A 214 20.22 9.99 4.27
N GLU A 215 19.99 10.96 3.39
CA GLU A 215 20.15 12.40 3.69
C GLU A 215 18.89 13.00 4.35
N TYR A 216 17.69 12.62 3.89
CA TYR A 216 16.44 13.32 4.23
C TYR A 216 15.47 12.57 5.13
N ALA A 217 15.60 11.25 5.25
CA ALA A 217 14.62 10.42 5.94
C ALA A 217 15.19 9.73 7.19
N ASN A 218 14.30 9.43 8.14
CA ASN A 218 14.59 8.47 9.19
C ASN A 218 14.32 7.05 8.66
N ARG A 219 15.32 6.17 8.67
CA ARG A 219 15.22 4.81 8.12
C ARG A 219 14.06 4.00 8.72
N ASP A 220 13.74 4.22 9.99
CA ASP A 220 12.69 3.50 10.72
C ASP A 220 11.27 3.95 10.33
N GLU A 221 11.14 5.09 9.65
CA GLU A 221 9.85 5.68 9.27
C GLU A 221 9.46 5.42 7.82
N ILE A 222 10.39 4.89 7.02
CA ILE A 222 10.23 4.67 5.58
C ILE A 222 10.25 3.18 5.22
N VAL A 223 9.61 2.88 4.09
CA VAL A 223 9.56 1.57 3.46
C VAL A 223 10.26 1.66 2.11
N VAL A 224 11.30 0.84 1.93
CA VAL A 224 12.08 0.79 0.68
C VAL A 224 11.93 -0.58 0.04
N ALA A 225 11.45 -0.60 -1.20
CA ALA A 225 11.39 -1.77 -2.05
C ALA A 225 12.43 -1.74 -3.16
N THR A 226 13.06 -2.87 -3.42
CA THR A 226 13.83 -3.10 -4.65
C THR A 226 13.51 -4.46 -5.27
N LYS A 227 13.95 -4.65 -6.52
CA LYS A 227 13.64 -5.83 -7.33
C LYS A 227 14.86 -6.37 -8.04
N LEU A 228 14.82 -7.66 -8.32
CA LEU A 228 15.75 -8.36 -9.19
C LEU A 228 15.01 -9.16 -10.27
N PHE A 229 15.62 -9.30 -11.45
CA PHE A 229 15.33 -10.32 -12.47
C PHE A 229 16.11 -10.02 -13.75
N THR A 230 16.01 -8.77 -14.22
CA THR A 230 16.50 -8.40 -15.55
C THR A 230 18.02 -8.46 -15.62
N THR A 231 18.54 -8.85 -16.78
CA THR A 231 19.98 -8.89 -17.06
C THR A 231 20.63 -7.52 -16.84
N MET A 232 21.52 -7.43 -15.85
CA MET A 232 22.25 -6.21 -15.47
C MET A 232 23.44 -5.92 -16.37
N LYS A 233 24.15 -6.96 -16.80
CA LYS A 233 25.31 -6.91 -17.68
C LYS A 233 25.09 -7.84 -18.86
N LYS A 234 25.01 -7.27 -20.06
CA LYS A 234 24.85 -8.02 -21.30
C LYS A 234 26.04 -8.96 -21.51
N ASP A 235 25.77 -10.15 -22.03
CA ASP A 235 26.77 -11.17 -22.38
C ASP A 235 27.60 -11.70 -21.19
N VAL A 236 27.16 -11.44 -19.95
CA VAL A 236 27.77 -11.97 -18.72
C VAL A 236 26.88 -13.08 -18.14
N PRO A 237 27.41 -14.30 -17.89
CA PRO A 237 26.65 -15.37 -17.23
C PRO A 237 26.28 -15.01 -15.78
N ASN A 238 25.10 -15.44 -15.31
CA ASN A 238 24.59 -15.13 -13.96
C ASN A 238 24.58 -13.61 -13.69
N SER A 239 23.81 -12.91 -14.52
CA SER A 239 23.68 -11.46 -14.50
C SER A 239 22.20 -11.04 -14.46
N GLY A 240 21.32 -12.02 -14.26
CA GLY A 240 19.86 -11.93 -14.26
C GLY A 240 19.23 -13.29 -13.97
N GLY A 241 17.90 -13.34 -13.91
CA GLY A 241 17.11 -14.49 -13.46
C GLY A 241 16.89 -14.50 -11.95
N LEU A 242 16.36 -15.62 -11.46
CA LEU A 242 16.00 -15.84 -10.05
C LEU A 242 16.71 -17.04 -9.44
N SER A 243 17.84 -17.47 -10.01
CA SER A 243 18.70 -18.48 -9.37
C SER A 243 19.13 -18.01 -7.98
N ARG A 244 19.40 -18.95 -7.06
CA ARG A 244 19.91 -18.65 -5.74
C ARG A 244 21.16 -17.76 -5.79
N LYS A 245 22.06 -18.03 -6.75
CA LYS A 245 23.28 -17.23 -6.96
C LYS A 245 22.95 -15.77 -7.26
N GLU A 246 22.01 -15.52 -8.16
CA GLU A 246 21.62 -14.17 -8.55
C GLU A 246 20.88 -13.46 -7.42
N ILE A 247 19.98 -14.16 -6.72
CA ILE A 247 19.24 -13.62 -5.56
C ILE A 247 20.20 -13.08 -4.49
N PHE A 248 21.17 -13.90 -4.08
CA PHE A 248 22.13 -13.48 -3.06
C PHE A 248 23.09 -12.41 -3.55
N HIS A 249 23.52 -12.47 -4.81
CA HIS A 249 24.39 -11.43 -5.37
C HIS A 249 23.68 -10.07 -5.47
N GLN A 250 22.44 -10.06 -5.98
CA GLN A 250 21.72 -8.83 -6.25
C GLN A 250 21.21 -8.17 -4.98
N ILE A 251 20.80 -8.91 -3.95
CA ILE A 251 20.43 -8.27 -2.69
C ILE A 251 21.62 -7.51 -2.10
N ASP A 252 22.82 -8.11 -2.08
CA ASP A 252 24.02 -7.47 -1.54
C ASP A 252 24.41 -6.25 -2.37
N ALA A 253 24.38 -6.37 -3.69
CA ALA A 253 24.72 -5.28 -4.59
C ALA A 253 23.69 -4.14 -4.53
N SER A 254 22.40 -4.45 -4.33
CA SER A 254 21.34 -3.45 -4.14
C SER A 254 21.50 -2.72 -2.81
N LEU A 255 21.79 -3.44 -1.72
CA LEU A 255 22.04 -2.86 -0.40
C LEU A 255 23.26 -1.93 -0.41
N GLU A 256 24.35 -2.32 -1.08
CA GLU A 256 25.52 -1.46 -1.29
C GLU A 256 25.16 -0.17 -2.03
N ARG A 257 24.39 -0.29 -3.13
CA ARG A 257 23.96 0.89 -3.91
C ARG A 257 23.02 1.80 -3.13
N LEU A 258 22.08 1.23 -2.38
CA LEU A 258 21.15 1.98 -1.54
C LEU A 258 21.84 2.58 -0.29
N GLY A 259 23.01 2.05 0.10
CA GLY A 259 23.67 2.42 1.35
C GLY A 259 22.83 2.02 2.57
N MET A 260 22.24 0.81 2.56
CA MET A 260 21.33 0.32 3.61
C MET A 260 21.71 -1.09 4.05
N ASP A 261 21.44 -1.44 5.31
CA ASP A 261 21.65 -2.81 5.82
C ASP A 261 20.55 -3.79 5.41
N TYR A 262 19.36 -3.26 5.09
CA TYR A 262 18.21 -4.05 4.66
C TYR A 262 17.25 -3.22 3.79
N VAL A 263 16.49 -3.94 2.96
CA VAL A 263 15.27 -3.42 2.34
C VAL A 263 14.04 -3.93 3.08
N ASP A 264 12.96 -3.17 3.06
CA ASP A 264 11.72 -3.60 3.70
C ASP A 264 11.02 -4.66 2.84
N LEU A 265 11.06 -4.50 1.51
CA LEU A 265 10.39 -5.39 0.57
C LEU A 265 11.33 -5.76 -0.59
N TYR A 266 11.64 -7.05 -0.73
CA TYR A 266 12.44 -7.55 -1.85
C TYR A 266 11.58 -8.32 -2.86
N ILE A 267 11.58 -7.85 -4.10
CA ILE A 267 10.57 -8.25 -5.09
C ILE A 267 11.20 -9.05 -6.23
N ILE A 268 10.63 -10.20 -6.56
CA ILE A 268 10.93 -10.85 -7.85
C ILE A 268 10.26 -10.06 -8.96
N HIS A 269 11.07 -9.47 -9.84
CA HIS A 269 10.56 -8.51 -10.81
C HIS A 269 9.74 -9.19 -11.90
N ARG A 270 9.97 -10.48 -12.20
CA ARG A 270 9.19 -11.32 -13.14
C ARG A 270 9.26 -12.78 -12.71
N TRP A 271 8.42 -13.63 -13.31
CA TRP A 271 8.61 -15.08 -13.26
C TRP A 271 9.87 -15.51 -14.02
N ASP A 272 10.59 -16.52 -13.52
CA ASP A 272 11.73 -17.12 -14.19
C ASP A 272 11.42 -18.57 -14.57
N TYR A 273 11.32 -18.84 -15.87
CA TYR A 273 11.08 -20.20 -16.38
C TYR A 273 12.32 -21.10 -16.33
N ASN A 274 13.51 -20.54 -16.12
CA ASN A 274 14.77 -21.30 -16.13
C ASN A 274 15.20 -21.75 -14.73
N THR A 275 14.59 -21.20 -13.68
CA THR A 275 14.90 -21.55 -12.29
C THR A 275 13.69 -22.27 -11.67
N PRO A 276 13.87 -23.46 -11.05
CA PRO A 276 12.81 -24.10 -10.29
C PRO A 276 12.27 -23.16 -9.21
N ILE A 277 10.94 -23.08 -9.07
CA ILE A 277 10.33 -22.15 -8.12
C ILE A 277 10.71 -22.48 -6.67
N GLU A 278 10.97 -23.74 -6.36
CA GLU A 278 11.45 -24.19 -5.06
C GLU A 278 12.80 -23.55 -4.70
N GLU A 279 13.74 -23.47 -5.66
CA GLU A 279 15.04 -22.81 -5.44
C GLU A 279 14.86 -21.30 -5.19
N THR A 280 14.04 -20.65 -6.02
CA THR A 280 13.72 -19.23 -5.87
C THR A 280 13.12 -18.93 -4.49
N MET A 281 12.10 -19.68 -4.07
CA MET A 281 11.42 -19.45 -2.80
C MET A 281 12.31 -19.75 -1.59
N GLU A 282 13.13 -20.79 -1.63
CA GLU A 282 14.11 -21.08 -0.58
C GLU A 282 15.15 -19.96 -0.47
N ALA A 283 15.69 -19.49 -1.60
CA ALA A 283 16.67 -18.41 -1.61
C ALA A 283 16.10 -17.10 -1.06
N LEU A 284 14.88 -16.74 -1.43
CA LEU A 284 14.17 -15.56 -0.89
C LEU A 284 13.89 -15.71 0.62
N HIS A 285 13.50 -16.91 1.07
CA HIS A 285 13.33 -17.19 2.48
C HIS A 285 14.63 -16.97 3.26
N ASP A 286 15.75 -17.47 2.75
CA ASP A 286 17.06 -17.30 3.38
C ASP A 286 17.51 -15.82 3.43
N VAL A 287 17.20 -15.02 2.41
CA VAL A 287 17.43 -13.56 2.42
C VAL A 287 16.66 -12.87 3.55
N VAL A 288 15.42 -13.29 3.80
CA VAL A 288 14.63 -12.79 4.93
C VAL A 288 15.22 -13.26 6.25
N LYS A 289 15.59 -14.54 6.35
CA LYS A 289 16.22 -15.11 7.55
C LYS A 289 17.57 -14.46 7.88
N SER A 290 18.31 -13.99 6.88
CA SER A 290 19.56 -13.26 7.08
C SER A 290 19.35 -11.79 7.48
N GLY A 291 18.11 -11.30 7.49
CA GLY A 291 17.78 -9.92 7.84
C GLY A 291 18.08 -8.89 6.74
N LYS A 292 18.39 -9.31 5.53
CA LYS A 292 18.68 -8.41 4.38
C LYS A 292 17.41 -7.90 3.71
N ALA A 293 16.31 -8.62 3.86
CA ALA A 293 14.95 -8.16 3.56
C ALA A 293 14.03 -8.40 4.77
N ARG A 294 13.04 -7.53 4.99
CA ARG A 294 11.99 -7.78 6.00
C ARG A 294 10.86 -8.65 5.43
N TYR A 295 10.45 -8.36 4.20
CA TYR A 295 9.39 -9.04 3.48
C TYR A 295 9.78 -9.30 2.02
N ILE A 296 9.03 -10.17 1.36
CA ILE A 296 9.20 -10.46 -0.07
C ILE A 296 7.91 -10.23 -0.84
N GLY A 297 8.06 -9.77 -2.08
CA GLY A 297 6.96 -9.52 -3.01
C GLY A 297 7.21 -10.13 -4.38
N ALA A 298 6.19 -10.11 -5.22
CA ALA A 298 6.23 -10.57 -6.60
C ALA A 298 5.76 -9.47 -7.56
N SER A 299 6.12 -9.57 -8.84
CA SER A 299 5.63 -8.67 -9.87
C SER A 299 5.40 -9.42 -11.19
N ALA A 300 4.30 -9.08 -11.86
CA ALA A 300 3.95 -9.48 -13.23
C ALA A 300 4.20 -10.96 -13.56
N MET A 301 3.23 -11.79 -13.20
CA MET A 301 3.19 -13.23 -13.48
C MET A 301 1.74 -13.70 -13.48
N PHE A 302 1.48 -14.89 -14.02
CA PHE A 302 0.11 -15.42 -14.03
C PHE A 302 -0.36 -15.76 -12.61
N ALA A 303 -1.66 -15.64 -12.34
CA ALA A 303 -2.23 -16.00 -11.04
C ALA A 303 -1.88 -17.44 -10.61
N TRP A 304 -1.87 -18.40 -11.55
CA TRP A 304 -1.47 -19.78 -11.26
C TRP A 304 0.01 -19.91 -10.86
N GLN A 305 0.89 -19.06 -11.39
CA GLN A 305 2.31 -19.03 -11.03
C GLN A 305 2.48 -18.50 -9.61
N PHE A 306 1.79 -17.42 -9.29
CA PHE A 306 1.81 -16.83 -7.96
C PHE A 306 1.23 -17.80 -6.92
N ALA A 307 0.07 -18.40 -7.19
CA ALA A 307 -0.53 -19.42 -6.33
C ALA A 307 0.41 -20.63 -6.13
N LYS A 308 1.10 -21.07 -7.19
CA LYS A 308 2.11 -22.14 -7.10
C LYS A 308 3.24 -21.74 -6.15
N ALA A 309 3.77 -20.52 -6.25
CA ALA A 309 4.86 -20.05 -5.40
C ALA A 309 4.43 -19.95 -3.92
N GLN A 310 3.22 -19.45 -3.65
CA GLN A 310 2.65 -19.39 -2.31
C GLN A 310 2.48 -20.79 -1.70
N ALA A 311 1.98 -21.75 -2.48
CA ALA A 311 1.83 -23.14 -2.04
C ALA A 311 3.18 -23.82 -1.77
N VAL A 312 4.20 -23.54 -2.59
CA VAL A 312 5.58 -24.03 -2.37
C VAL A 312 6.15 -23.49 -1.07
N ALA A 313 6.00 -22.19 -0.81
CA ALA A 313 6.47 -21.61 0.45
C ALA A 313 5.73 -22.20 1.66
N GLU A 314 4.40 -22.30 1.60
CA GLU A 314 3.58 -22.86 2.67
C GLU A 314 3.97 -24.31 3.00
N LYS A 315 4.08 -25.16 1.97
CA LYS A 315 4.43 -26.58 2.12
C LYS A 315 5.77 -26.79 2.83
N ASN A 316 6.73 -25.89 2.63
CA ASN A 316 8.07 -25.99 3.20
C ASN A 316 8.27 -25.13 4.46
N GLY A 317 7.22 -24.42 4.92
CA GLY A 317 7.33 -23.50 6.06
C GLY A 317 8.21 -22.27 5.77
N TRP A 318 8.37 -21.90 4.50
CA TRP A 318 9.15 -20.76 4.05
C TRP A 318 8.34 -19.45 4.06
N THR A 319 9.04 -18.34 3.89
CA THR A 319 8.42 -17.01 3.83
C THR A 319 7.54 -16.95 2.59
N LYS A 320 6.27 -16.55 2.76
CA LYS A 320 5.33 -16.30 1.67
C LYS A 320 5.51 -14.89 1.13
N PHE A 321 5.11 -14.69 -0.13
CA PHE A 321 4.95 -13.35 -0.67
C PHE A 321 3.83 -12.63 0.05
N VAL A 322 4.05 -11.34 0.29
CA VAL A 322 3.10 -10.50 0.99
C VAL A 322 2.50 -9.41 0.09
N SER A 323 3.13 -9.14 -1.05
CA SER A 323 2.66 -8.16 -2.02
C SER A 323 2.79 -8.65 -3.46
N MET A 324 1.94 -8.11 -4.33
CA MET A 324 2.01 -8.22 -5.78
C MET A 324 2.08 -6.83 -6.42
N GLN A 325 3.05 -6.64 -7.33
CA GLN A 325 3.18 -5.45 -8.17
C GLN A 325 2.69 -5.74 -9.59
N ASP A 326 1.44 -5.39 -9.83
CA ASP A 326 0.70 -5.65 -11.05
C ASP A 326 0.78 -4.50 -12.06
N HIS A 327 0.56 -4.80 -13.35
CA HIS A 327 0.23 -3.77 -14.32
C HIS A 327 -1.28 -3.54 -14.24
N LEU A 328 -1.73 -2.43 -13.65
CA LEU A 328 -3.15 -2.11 -13.57
C LEU A 328 -3.37 -0.61 -13.69
N ASN A 329 -4.21 -0.23 -14.65
CA ASN A 329 -4.73 1.12 -14.82
C ASN A 329 -5.99 1.09 -15.69
N LEU A 330 -6.63 2.24 -15.92
CA LEU A 330 -7.83 2.34 -16.74
C LEU A 330 -7.66 1.81 -18.18
N LEU A 331 -6.44 1.81 -18.73
CA LEU A 331 -6.13 1.30 -20.07
C LEU A 331 -5.63 -0.15 -20.05
N TYR A 332 -5.48 -0.79 -18.90
CA TYR A 332 -5.01 -2.16 -18.81
C TYR A 332 -5.53 -2.82 -17.53
N ARG A 333 -6.48 -3.75 -17.68
CA ARG A 333 -7.29 -4.32 -16.58
C ARG A 333 -7.29 -5.85 -16.56
N GLU A 334 -6.31 -6.47 -17.23
CA GLU A 334 -6.25 -7.93 -17.38
C GLU A 334 -6.12 -8.65 -16.03
N GLU A 335 -5.53 -7.99 -15.03
CA GLU A 335 -5.30 -8.50 -13.68
C GLU A 335 -6.60 -8.67 -12.87
N GLU A 336 -7.66 -7.94 -13.23
CA GLU A 336 -8.97 -8.00 -12.54
C GLU A 336 -9.63 -9.37 -12.65
N ARG A 337 -9.25 -10.19 -13.64
CA ARG A 337 -9.89 -11.49 -13.88
C ARG A 337 -9.50 -12.58 -12.88
N GLU A 338 -8.22 -12.63 -12.51
CA GLU A 338 -7.68 -13.77 -11.74
C GLU A 338 -6.68 -13.35 -10.67
N MET A 339 -5.77 -12.40 -10.96
CA MET A 339 -4.74 -12.00 -10.00
C MET A 339 -5.32 -11.21 -8.83
N LEU A 340 -6.17 -10.20 -9.08
CA LEU A 340 -6.76 -9.43 -7.99
C LEU A 340 -7.66 -10.29 -7.08
N PRO A 341 -8.56 -11.17 -7.60
CA PRO A 341 -9.30 -12.10 -6.75
C PRO A 341 -8.40 -13.02 -5.91
N LEU A 342 -7.31 -13.53 -6.49
CA LEU A 342 -6.33 -14.34 -5.76
C LEU A 342 -5.66 -13.54 -4.63
N CYS A 343 -5.25 -12.30 -4.92
CA CYS A 343 -4.65 -11.42 -3.92
C CYS A 343 -5.64 -11.08 -2.79
N GLU A 344 -6.91 -10.85 -3.11
CA GLU A 344 -7.94 -10.58 -2.11
C GLU A 344 -8.19 -11.79 -1.21
N ASP A 345 -8.31 -12.98 -1.79
CA ASP A 345 -8.48 -14.26 -1.07
C ASP A 345 -7.31 -14.49 -0.11
N GLN A 346 -6.07 -14.38 -0.62
CA GLN A 346 -4.85 -14.68 0.13
C GLN A 346 -4.32 -13.50 0.97
N LYS A 347 -5.05 -12.39 1.02
CA LYS A 347 -4.68 -11.17 1.78
C LYS A 347 -3.31 -10.61 1.37
N ILE A 348 -3.09 -10.55 0.07
CA ILE A 348 -1.88 -10.02 -0.57
C ILE A 348 -2.12 -8.58 -0.98
N ALA A 349 -1.18 -7.73 -0.61
CA ALA A 349 -1.21 -6.32 -0.93
C ALA A 349 -0.94 -6.07 -2.41
N VAL A 350 -1.82 -5.35 -3.11
CA VAL A 350 -1.60 -5.00 -4.52
C VAL A 350 -1.04 -3.58 -4.63
N THR A 351 0.07 -3.45 -5.34
CA THR A 351 0.83 -2.20 -5.51
C THR A 351 1.05 -1.91 -6.99
N PRO A 352 0.01 -1.47 -7.73
CA PRO A 352 0.08 -1.41 -9.19
C PRO A 352 1.13 -0.43 -9.69
N TYR A 353 1.87 -0.83 -10.71
CA TYR A 353 2.76 0.06 -11.45
C TYR A 353 2.08 0.64 -12.69
N SER A 354 2.63 1.75 -13.20
CA SER A 354 2.06 2.51 -14.32
C SER A 354 0.58 2.92 -14.13
N PRO A 355 0.17 3.45 -12.97
CA PRO A 355 -1.24 3.80 -12.71
C PRO A 355 -1.79 4.86 -13.66
N LEU A 356 -0.91 5.64 -14.30
CA LEU A 356 -1.25 6.72 -15.24
C LEU A 356 -0.99 6.38 -16.71
N ALA A 357 -0.71 5.10 -17.02
CA ALA A 357 -0.36 4.64 -18.37
C ALA A 357 0.77 5.46 -19.05
N SER A 358 1.87 5.64 -18.31
CA SER A 358 3.00 6.51 -18.70
C SER A 358 2.59 7.97 -19.03
N GLY A 359 1.51 8.44 -18.40
CA GLY A 359 0.97 9.78 -18.53
C GLY A 359 -0.14 9.94 -19.56
N ARG A 360 -0.55 8.87 -20.28
CA ARG A 360 -1.68 8.94 -21.24
C ARG A 360 -2.99 9.34 -20.57
N LEU A 361 -3.20 8.92 -19.32
CA LEU A 361 -4.41 9.25 -18.55
C LEU A 361 -4.44 10.70 -18.02
N THR A 362 -3.33 11.45 -18.12
CA THR A 362 -3.23 12.80 -17.53
C THR A 362 -3.23 13.93 -18.55
N ARG A 363 -3.40 13.62 -19.84
CA ARG A 363 -3.27 14.57 -20.94
C ARG A 363 -4.12 14.13 -22.13
N ASP A 364 -4.26 14.99 -23.13
CA ASP A 364 -4.84 14.58 -24.40
C ASP A 364 -3.90 13.62 -25.13
N TRP A 365 -4.45 12.61 -25.81
CA TRP A 365 -3.64 11.51 -26.37
C TRP A 365 -2.47 11.98 -27.26
N GLY A 366 -2.69 13.04 -28.05
CA GLY A 366 -1.68 13.64 -28.92
C GLY A 366 -0.68 14.58 -28.23
N ALA A 367 -0.65 14.67 -26.90
CA ALA A 367 0.25 15.58 -26.20
C ALA A 367 1.70 15.05 -26.17
N HIS A 368 2.60 15.81 -26.78
CA HIS A 368 4.02 15.48 -26.92
C HIS A 368 4.82 15.84 -25.66
N THR A 369 5.63 14.90 -25.18
CA THR A 369 6.62 15.11 -24.11
C THR A 369 7.83 14.23 -24.40
N LYS A 370 9.00 14.57 -23.84
CA LYS A 370 10.21 13.75 -23.98
C LYS A 370 9.96 12.26 -23.69
N ARG A 371 9.26 11.94 -22.59
CA ARG A 371 8.90 10.55 -22.26
C ARG A 371 8.00 9.91 -23.31
N PHE A 372 6.96 10.61 -23.74
CA PHE A 372 6.04 10.11 -24.76
C PHE A 372 6.77 9.76 -26.07
N GLU A 373 7.80 10.53 -26.42
CA GLU A 373 8.56 10.37 -27.67
C GLU A 373 9.70 9.35 -27.59
N THR A 374 10.21 9.03 -26.39
CA THR A 374 11.43 8.21 -26.23
C THR A 374 11.22 6.92 -25.43
N ASP A 375 10.11 6.77 -24.70
CA ASP A 375 9.83 5.58 -23.89
C ASP A 375 9.26 4.44 -24.76
N THR A 376 10.16 3.70 -25.41
CA THR A 376 9.83 2.54 -26.26
C THR A 376 9.06 1.45 -25.51
N THR A 377 9.29 1.32 -24.19
CA THR A 377 8.54 0.38 -23.35
C THR A 377 7.09 0.83 -23.23
N ALA A 378 6.84 2.12 -22.94
CA ALA A 378 5.48 2.65 -22.91
C ALA A 378 4.77 2.55 -24.27
N MET A 379 5.47 2.85 -25.37
CA MET A 379 4.93 2.72 -26.72
C MET A 379 4.45 1.30 -26.99
N SER A 380 5.30 0.30 -26.69
CA SER A 380 4.96 -1.12 -26.88
C SER A 380 3.75 -1.60 -26.09
N LYS A 381 3.39 -0.90 -24.99
CA LYS A 381 2.28 -1.28 -24.11
C LYS A 381 0.93 -0.69 -24.54
N TYR A 382 0.93 0.51 -25.13
CA TYR A 382 -0.30 1.31 -25.25
C TYR A 382 -0.59 1.82 -26.66
N ASP A 383 0.40 1.86 -27.57
CA ASP A 383 0.18 2.51 -28.88
C ASP A 383 -0.60 1.62 -29.84
N THR A 384 -0.50 0.29 -29.69
CA THR A 384 -1.25 -0.66 -30.51
C THR A 384 -2.75 -0.65 -30.24
N THR A 385 -3.18 -0.12 -29.10
CA THR A 385 -4.58 -0.06 -28.62
C THR A 385 -5.15 1.36 -28.60
N GLU A 386 -4.44 2.35 -29.17
CA GLU A 386 -4.83 3.77 -29.13
C GLU A 386 -6.29 4.02 -29.51
N LYS A 387 -6.78 3.39 -30.58
CA LYS A 387 -8.15 3.65 -31.08
C LYS A 387 -9.22 3.32 -30.05
N GLN A 388 -8.99 2.26 -29.27
CA GLN A 388 -9.88 1.86 -28.18
C GLN A 388 -9.64 2.73 -26.94
N ASP A 389 -8.38 2.89 -26.56
CA ASP A 389 -7.98 3.48 -25.28
C ASP A 389 -8.18 4.98 -25.21
N ARG A 390 -8.14 5.66 -26.36
CA ARG A 390 -8.39 7.09 -26.45
C ARG A 390 -9.75 7.49 -25.89
N ILE A 391 -10.77 6.66 -26.07
CA ILE A 391 -12.13 6.91 -25.55
C ILE A 391 -12.08 6.99 -24.02
N ILE A 392 -11.34 6.09 -23.36
CA ILE A 392 -11.19 6.08 -21.90
C ILE A 392 -10.48 7.36 -21.42
N VAL A 393 -9.42 7.79 -22.12
CA VAL A 393 -8.71 9.04 -21.80
C VAL A 393 -9.64 10.26 -21.92
N GLU A 394 -10.49 10.30 -22.95
CA GLU A 394 -11.50 11.36 -23.13
C GLU A 394 -12.56 11.32 -22.01
N ARG A 395 -12.99 10.13 -21.57
CA ARG A 395 -13.92 9.99 -20.43
C ARG A 395 -13.30 10.46 -19.10
N VAL A 396 -12.02 10.16 -18.85
CA VAL A 396 -11.28 10.72 -17.70
C VAL A 396 -11.27 12.25 -17.74
N ALA A 397 -11.03 12.83 -18.92
CA ALA A 397 -11.05 14.28 -19.10
C ALA A 397 -12.44 14.88 -18.79
N GLU A 398 -13.51 14.21 -19.21
CA GLU A 398 -14.89 14.64 -18.96
C GLU A 398 -15.23 14.62 -17.46
N VAL A 399 -14.93 13.51 -16.76
CA VAL A 399 -15.16 13.39 -15.32
C VAL A 399 -14.36 14.45 -14.56
N ALA A 400 -13.08 14.61 -14.89
CA ALA A 400 -12.21 15.61 -14.27
C ALA A 400 -12.78 17.03 -14.42
N LYS A 401 -13.22 17.39 -15.64
CA LYS A 401 -13.85 18.69 -15.92
C LYS A 401 -15.14 18.89 -15.14
N LYS A 402 -16.01 17.88 -15.08
CA LYS A 402 -17.30 17.94 -14.37
C LYS A 402 -17.09 18.12 -12.85
N ARG A 403 -16.04 17.50 -12.30
CA ARG A 403 -15.70 17.56 -10.87
C ARG A 403 -14.83 18.76 -10.50
N GLY A 404 -14.27 19.49 -11.47
CA GLY A 404 -13.35 20.60 -11.20
C GLY A 404 -12.00 20.14 -10.62
N VAL A 405 -11.55 18.94 -11.01
CA VAL A 405 -10.34 18.27 -10.51
C VAL A 405 -9.40 17.93 -11.66
N GLU A 406 -8.17 17.53 -11.35
CA GLU A 406 -7.19 17.12 -12.36
C GLU A 406 -7.41 15.68 -12.84
N ARG A 407 -7.04 15.37 -14.10
CA ARG A 407 -7.19 14.01 -14.65
C ARG A 407 -6.42 12.95 -13.86
N VAL A 408 -5.23 13.32 -13.35
CA VAL A 408 -4.43 12.46 -12.47
C VAL A 408 -5.19 12.05 -11.22
N GLN A 409 -6.04 12.93 -10.68
CA GLN A 409 -6.81 12.67 -9.48
C GLN A 409 -7.91 11.65 -9.76
N VAL A 410 -8.63 11.79 -10.88
CA VAL A 410 -9.64 10.81 -11.31
C VAL A 410 -9.04 9.43 -11.55
N ALA A 411 -7.92 9.35 -12.29
CA ALA A 411 -7.29 8.06 -12.62
C ALA A 411 -6.77 7.34 -11.37
N LEU A 412 -6.14 8.07 -10.44
CA LEU A 412 -5.66 7.48 -9.19
C LEU A 412 -6.80 7.13 -8.23
N ALA A 413 -7.82 7.97 -8.10
CA ALA A 413 -9.00 7.69 -7.28
C ALA A 413 -9.71 6.42 -7.74
N TRP A 414 -9.90 6.25 -9.05
CA TRP A 414 -10.46 5.02 -9.62
C TRP A 414 -9.66 3.78 -9.20
N LEU A 415 -8.32 3.85 -9.28
CA LEU A 415 -7.46 2.72 -8.97
C LEU A 415 -7.43 2.41 -7.46
N LEU A 416 -7.43 3.45 -6.62
CA LEU A 416 -7.46 3.33 -5.16
C LEU A 416 -8.77 2.75 -4.62
N GLN A 417 -9.87 2.83 -5.39
CA GLN A 417 -11.15 2.22 -5.03
C GLN A 417 -11.25 0.73 -5.38
N LYS A 418 -10.23 0.14 -6.00
CA LYS A 418 -10.21 -1.29 -6.31
C LYS A 418 -9.59 -2.07 -5.15
N GLU A 419 -10.35 -2.95 -4.54
CA GLU A 419 -9.77 -3.97 -3.66
C GLU A 419 -9.01 -5.01 -4.52
N PRO A 420 -7.80 -5.47 -4.15
CA PRO A 420 -7.03 -5.19 -2.92
C PRO A 420 -5.87 -4.18 -3.10
N VAL A 421 -6.06 -3.12 -3.89
CA VAL A 421 -5.04 -2.09 -4.15
C VAL A 421 -4.74 -1.28 -2.88
N VAL A 422 -3.47 -1.25 -2.46
CA VAL A 422 -3.04 -0.52 -1.26
C VAL A 422 -2.26 0.76 -1.55
N ALA A 423 -1.40 0.73 -2.58
CA ALA A 423 -0.50 1.84 -2.91
C ALA A 423 -0.08 1.79 -4.38
N PRO A 424 -0.78 2.50 -5.28
CA PRO A 424 -0.31 2.70 -6.65
C PRO A 424 1.07 3.36 -6.69
N ILE A 425 1.95 2.84 -7.54
CA ILE A 425 3.32 3.32 -7.71
C ILE A 425 3.32 4.44 -8.75
N ILE A 426 3.36 5.67 -8.27
CA ILE A 426 3.39 6.88 -9.10
C ILE A 426 4.83 7.21 -9.49
N GLY A 427 5.03 7.63 -10.75
CA GLY A 427 6.30 8.16 -11.22
C GLY A 427 6.24 9.68 -11.31
N ALA A 428 7.22 10.37 -10.75
CA ALA A 428 7.33 11.82 -10.79
C ALA A 428 8.70 12.26 -11.31
N THR A 429 8.72 13.21 -12.25
CA THR A 429 9.94 13.87 -12.75
C THR A 429 9.91 15.38 -12.49
N LYS A 430 8.92 15.84 -11.71
CA LYS A 430 8.74 17.21 -11.23
C LYS A 430 7.99 17.13 -9.90
N GLU A 431 8.30 18.03 -8.97
CA GLU A 431 7.62 18.14 -7.67
C GLU A 431 6.10 18.31 -7.83
N SER A 432 5.68 19.07 -8.86
CA SER A 432 4.26 19.30 -9.14
C SER A 432 3.47 18.04 -9.47
N HIS A 433 4.11 16.98 -10.00
CA HIS A 433 3.41 15.72 -10.25
C HIS A 433 2.93 15.08 -8.93
N LEU A 434 3.69 15.26 -7.85
CA LEU A 434 3.33 14.75 -6.52
C LEU A 434 2.18 15.56 -5.92
N THR A 435 2.32 16.90 -5.90
CA THR A 435 1.29 17.77 -5.32
C THR A 435 -0.04 17.70 -6.08
N GLN A 436 -0.02 17.43 -7.39
CA GLN A 436 -1.22 17.18 -8.19
C GLN A 436 -1.85 15.81 -7.92
N ALA A 437 -1.06 14.80 -7.56
CA ALA A 437 -1.54 13.44 -7.28
C ALA A 437 -2.16 13.32 -5.87
N MET A 438 -1.63 14.03 -4.86
CA MET A 438 -2.08 13.90 -3.47
C MET A 438 -3.60 14.07 -3.27
N PRO A 439 -4.29 15.03 -3.91
CA PRO A 439 -5.74 15.18 -3.74
C PRO A 439 -6.57 13.99 -4.24
N ALA A 440 -5.99 13.06 -5.01
CA ALA A 440 -6.66 11.82 -5.40
C ALA A 440 -7.09 10.98 -4.18
N LEU A 441 -6.35 11.06 -3.08
CA LEU A 441 -6.62 10.33 -1.85
C LEU A 441 -7.93 10.75 -1.17
N ASP A 442 -8.39 11.96 -1.45
CA ASP A 442 -9.60 12.54 -0.88
C ASP A 442 -10.79 12.47 -1.87
N LEU A 443 -10.58 11.95 -3.08
CA LEU A 443 -11.57 11.88 -4.15
C LEU A 443 -12.22 10.50 -4.21
N ILE A 444 -13.54 10.46 -4.04
CA ILE A 444 -14.37 9.25 -4.19
C ILE A 444 -15.22 9.40 -5.46
N LEU A 445 -15.02 8.50 -6.42
CA LEU A 445 -15.81 8.44 -7.66
C LEU A 445 -17.11 7.68 -7.40
N THR A 446 -18.22 8.15 -7.97
CA THR A 446 -19.50 7.44 -7.84
C THR A 446 -19.51 6.16 -8.66
N GLU A 447 -20.41 5.22 -8.34
CA GLU A 447 -20.62 3.99 -9.13
C GLU A 447 -20.89 4.30 -10.62
N ASP A 448 -21.67 5.35 -10.91
CA ASP A 448 -21.92 5.82 -12.28
C ASP A 448 -20.65 6.32 -12.97
N GLU A 449 -19.77 7.03 -12.26
CA GLU A 449 -18.51 7.52 -12.82
C GLU A 449 -17.52 6.38 -13.05
N VAL A 450 -17.42 5.45 -12.11
CA VAL A 450 -16.62 4.22 -12.29
C VAL A 450 -17.13 3.44 -13.51
N SER A 451 -18.43 3.18 -13.59
CA SER A 451 -19.05 2.47 -14.72
C SER A 451 -18.80 3.22 -16.03
N PHE A 452 -18.93 4.55 -16.04
CA PHE A 452 -18.64 5.37 -17.20
C PHE A 452 -17.16 5.30 -17.62
N LEU A 453 -16.21 5.30 -16.69
CA LEU A 453 -14.80 5.16 -17.05
C LEU A 453 -14.47 3.77 -17.61
N GLU A 454 -15.17 2.74 -17.12
CA GLU A 454 -14.87 1.33 -17.39
C GLU A 454 -15.58 0.73 -18.60
N GLU A 455 -16.79 1.21 -18.93
CA GLU A 455 -17.64 0.67 -20.00
C GLU A 455 -16.95 0.49 -21.36
N PRO A 456 -16.10 1.42 -21.87
CA PRO A 456 -15.51 1.26 -23.20
C PRO A 456 -14.29 0.32 -23.20
N TYR A 457 -13.91 -0.25 -22.05
CA TYR A 457 -12.77 -1.16 -21.95
C TYR A 457 -12.98 -2.42 -22.78
N VAL A 458 -11.94 -2.81 -23.52
CA VAL A 458 -11.87 -4.06 -24.28
C VAL A 458 -10.64 -4.84 -23.81
N PRO A 459 -10.71 -6.17 -23.64
CA PRO A 459 -9.55 -6.97 -23.24
C PRO A 459 -8.33 -6.74 -24.12
N HIS A 460 -7.15 -6.71 -23.49
CA HIS A 460 -5.87 -6.49 -24.15
C HIS A 460 -5.01 -7.75 -24.18
N VAL A 461 -3.98 -7.73 -25.02
CA VAL A 461 -2.93 -8.75 -24.94
C VAL A 461 -2.21 -8.62 -23.60
N ILE A 462 -1.81 -9.75 -23.02
CA ILE A 462 -1.14 -9.75 -21.73
C ILE A 462 0.23 -9.09 -21.85
N VAL A 463 0.53 -8.17 -20.94
CA VAL A 463 1.77 -7.39 -20.89
C VAL A 463 2.55 -7.78 -19.64
N GLY A 464 3.88 -7.86 -19.76
CA GLY A 464 4.78 -7.99 -18.62
C GLY A 464 4.99 -9.43 -18.12
N HIS A 465 4.01 -10.32 -18.30
CA HIS A 465 4.15 -11.75 -18.06
C HIS A 465 5.15 -12.32 -19.09
N LYS A 466 6.37 -12.60 -18.66
CA LYS A 466 7.46 -13.05 -19.53
C LYS A 466 7.80 -14.49 -19.26
#